data_AF-A0A924RQ00-F1
#
_entry.id   AF-A0A924RQ00-F1
#
_cell.length_a   1.000
_cell.length_b   1.000
_cell.length_c   1.000
_cell.angle_alpha   90.00
_cell.angle_beta   90.00
_cell.angle_gamma   90.00
#
_symmetry.space_group_name_H-M   'P 1'
#
loop_
_entity.id
_entity.type
_entity.pdbx_description
1 polymer ?
#
loop_
_entity_poly.entity_id
_entity_poly.type
_entity_poly.pdbx_seq_one_letter_code
_entity_poly.pdbx_strand_id
1 'polypeptide(L)'
;MTPPIRRIHLYQHGLGYFERRGPVTGPTLRLEFDQKAMDDVLKSLVVLSLNGGEIHGLEFETPPDRNRSVSKAVLELSDERSLTGLLGALRGQRVKVEAAGESFAAEVLGGVLVEEKQLERVR
;
A
#
# COMPACT_ATOMS: atom_id res chain seq x y z
N MET A 1 12.27 7.31 18.76
CA MET A 1 13.28 6.28 19.09
C MET A 1 12.68 4.91 18.80
N THR A 2 13.47 3.98 18.26
CA THR A 2 12.99 2.63 17.92
C THR A 2 13.11 1.70 19.13
N PRO A 3 12.07 0.90 19.47
CA PRO A 3 12.16 -0.06 20.58
C PRO A 3 13.29 -1.08 20.40
N PRO A 4 13.89 -1.56 21.51
CA PRO A 4 14.96 -2.55 21.45
C PRO A 4 14.44 -3.91 20.97
N ILE A 5 15.33 -4.68 20.32
CA ILE A 5 15.06 -6.07 19.97
C ILE A 5 15.06 -6.90 21.26
N ARG A 6 14.01 -7.72 21.45
CA ARG A 6 13.88 -8.66 22.58
C ARG A 6 14.07 -10.10 22.17
N ARG A 7 13.82 -10.45 20.92
CA ARG A 7 13.90 -11.83 20.43
C ARG A 7 14.33 -11.85 18.97
N ILE A 8 15.19 -12.81 18.65
CA ILE A 8 15.62 -13.11 17.28
C ILE A 8 15.49 -14.62 17.08
N HIS A 9 14.81 -15.04 16.02
CA HIS A 9 14.86 -16.42 15.53
C HIS A 9 15.39 -16.44 14.10
N LEU A 10 16.39 -17.27 13.85
CA LEU A 10 16.95 -17.48 12.52
C LEU A 10 16.58 -18.89 12.06
N TYR A 11 15.97 -18.98 10.88
CA TYR A 11 15.58 -20.24 10.27
C TYR A 11 16.65 -20.69 9.28
N GLN A 12 16.80 -22.00 9.11
CA GLN A 12 17.79 -22.59 8.20
C GLN A 12 17.62 -22.16 6.73
N HIS A 13 16.43 -21.66 6.38
CA HIS A 13 16.07 -21.26 5.02
C HIS A 13 16.38 -19.78 4.72
N GLY A 14 17.10 -19.10 5.62
CA GLY A 14 17.51 -17.70 5.43
C GLY A 14 16.47 -16.68 5.88
N LEU A 15 15.40 -17.08 6.58
CA LEU A 15 14.43 -16.17 7.19
C LEU A 15 14.86 -15.78 8.61
N GLY A 16 14.66 -14.52 8.96
CA GLY A 16 14.86 -13.98 10.31
C GLY A 16 13.58 -13.39 10.87
N TYR A 17 13.21 -13.78 12.09
CA TYR A 17 12.14 -13.15 12.87
C TYR A 17 12.75 -12.24 13.93
N PHE A 18 12.26 -11.00 14.02
CA PHE A 18 12.76 -9.99 14.95
C PHE A 18 11.60 -9.40 15.75
N GLU A 19 11.63 -9.57 17.07
CA GLU A 19 10.66 -8.95 17.97
C GLU A 19 11.29 -7.69 18.58
N ARG A 20 10.69 -6.52 18.34
CA ARG A 20 11.03 -5.28 19.03
C ARG A 20 9.93 -4.93 20.03
N ARG A 21 10.31 -4.72 21.29
CA ARG A 21 9.35 -4.40 22.35
C ARG A 21 9.91 -3.41 23.35
N GLY A 22 9.15 -2.36 23.60
CA GLY A 22 9.46 -1.29 24.52
C GLY A 22 8.44 -0.17 24.43
N PRO A 23 8.54 0.84 25.31
CA PRO A 23 7.70 2.03 25.22
C PRO A 23 7.99 2.79 23.92
N VAL A 24 6.94 3.31 23.30
CA VAL A 24 7.02 4.25 22.18
C VAL A 24 6.54 5.60 22.70
N THR A 25 7.36 6.63 22.53
CA THR A 25 7.04 8.01 22.92
C THR A 25 6.86 8.86 21.66
N GLY A 26 5.84 9.72 21.68
CA GLY A 26 5.50 10.58 20.57
C GLY A 26 4.49 9.98 19.59
N PRO A 27 4.06 10.77 18.59
CA PRO A 27 2.97 10.41 17.69
C PRO A 27 3.37 9.42 16.59
N THR A 28 4.67 9.26 16.33
CA THR A 28 5.18 8.46 15.21
C THR A 28 6.39 7.60 15.62
N LEU A 29 6.43 6.38 15.10
CA LEU A 29 7.55 5.46 15.21
C LEU A 29 8.13 5.22 13.81
N ARG A 30 9.40 5.56 13.60
CA ARG A 30 10.11 5.28 12.35
C ARG A 30 10.90 3.97 12.47
N LEU A 31 10.75 3.13 11.47
CA LEU A 31 11.53 1.91 11.25
C LEU A 31 12.20 2.01 9.88
N GLU A 32 13.46 1.65 9.80
CA GLU A 32 14.25 1.72 8.57
C GLU A 32 14.59 0.31 8.10
N PHE A 33 14.42 0.10 6.79
CA PHE A 33 14.67 -1.16 6.12
C PHE A 33 15.36 -0.89 4.79
N ASP A 34 16.11 -1.88 4.27
CA ASP A 34 16.57 -1.83 2.89
C ASP A 34 15.36 -1.80 1.95
N GLN A 35 15.42 -0.94 0.93
CA GLN A 35 14.37 -0.82 -0.07
C GLN A 35 14.02 -2.17 -0.72
N LYS A 36 15.01 -3.05 -0.92
CA LYS A 36 14.80 -4.38 -1.51
C LYS A 36 14.00 -5.32 -0.61
N ALA A 37 14.01 -5.07 0.71
CA ALA A 37 13.30 -5.88 1.69
C ALA A 37 11.89 -5.35 2.00
N MET A 38 11.51 -4.18 1.47
CA MET A 38 10.24 -3.51 1.82
C MET A 38 9.01 -4.39 1.54
N ASP A 39 9.00 -5.10 0.42
CA ASP A 39 7.89 -5.99 0.04
C ASP A 39 7.70 -7.13 1.08
N ASP A 40 8.78 -7.76 1.51
CA ASP A 40 8.75 -8.82 2.53
C ASP A 40 8.38 -8.28 3.91
N VAL A 41 8.85 -7.06 4.25
CA VAL A 41 8.50 -6.39 5.50
C VAL A 41 7.01 -6.11 5.55
N LEU A 42 6.42 -5.51 4.51
CA LEU A 42 5.00 -5.18 4.48
C LEU A 42 4.11 -6.43 4.55
N LYS A 43 4.56 -7.55 3.98
CA LYS A 43 3.84 -8.84 4.02
C LYS A 43 3.88 -9.53 5.38
N SER A 44 4.87 -9.23 6.22
CA SER A 44 5.14 -9.96 7.46
C SER A 44 5.11 -9.11 8.74
N LEU A 45 5.03 -7.79 8.62
CA LEU A 45 5.04 -6.87 9.76
C LEU A 45 3.77 -6.98 10.58
N VAL A 46 3.95 -7.20 11.88
CA VAL A 46 2.86 -7.17 12.87
C VAL A 46 3.19 -6.11 13.92
N VAL A 47 2.25 -5.19 14.16
CA VAL A 47 2.37 -4.15 15.18
C VAL A 47 1.25 -4.33 16.20
N LEU A 48 1.61 -4.40 17.48
CA LEU A 48 0.67 -4.60 18.58
C LEU A 48 0.80 -3.45 19.58
N SER A 49 -0.34 -2.88 19.96
CA SER A 49 -0.42 -1.97 21.10
C SER A 49 -0.82 -2.73 22.35
N LEU A 50 0.11 -2.85 23.29
CA LEU A 50 -0.09 -3.66 24.51
C LEU A 50 -0.67 -2.85 25.68
N ASN A 51 -0.63 -1.51 25.61
CA ASN A 51 -0.99 -0.62 26.72
C ASN A 51 -2.09 0.39 26.34
N GLY A 52 -2.96 0.05 25.37
CA GLY A 52 -4.13 0.87 25.02
C GLY A 52 -3.85 2.09 24.13
N GLY A 53 -2.66 2.21 23.55
CA GLY A 53 -2.44 3.17 22.46
C GLY A 53 -3.15 2.72 21.18
N GLU A 54 -3.57 3.67 20.34
CA GLU A 54 -4.16 3.37 19.04
C GLU A 54 -3.12 3.43 17.92
N ILE A 55 -3.31 2.60 16.90
CA ILE A 55 -2.50 2.59 15.69
C ILE A 55 -3.37 3.16 14.57
N HIS A 56 -3.08 4.38 14.11
CA HIS A 56 -3.89 5.06 13.09
C HIS A 56 -3.56 4.63 11.66
N GLY A 57 -2.34 4.17 11.40
CA GLY A 57 -1.91 3.77 10.07
C GLY A 57 -0.40 3.57 9.98
N LEU A 58 0.05 3.22 8.77
CA LEU A 58 1.45 3.05 8.44
C LEU A 58 1.75 3.82 7.14
N GLU A 59 2.82 4.59 7.17
CA GLU A 59 3.32 5.36 6.02
C GLU A 59 4.64 4.75 5.56
N PHE A 60 4.77 4.52 4.26
CA PHE A 60 5.99 3.98 3.65
C PHE A 60 6.22 4.62 2.27
N GLU A 61 7.48 4.72 1.88
CA GLU A 61 7.84 5.22 0.54
C GLU A 61 7.40 4.20 -0.50
N THR A 62 6.63 4.65 -1.50
CA THR A 62 6.28 3.80 -2.64
C THR A 62 7.53 3.58 -3.49
N PRO A 63 7.97 2.34 -3.72
CA PRO A 63 9.11 2.08 -4.59
C PRO A 63 8.86 2.70 -5.97
N PRO A 64 9.86 3.37 -6.58
CA PRO A 64 9.70 3.86 -7.92
C PRO A 64 9.39 2.67 -8.84
N ASP A 65 8.25 2.72 -9.53
CA ASP A 65 7.87 1.74 -10.54
C ASP A 65 9.03 1.60 -11.53
N ARG A 66 9.70 0.44 -11.57
CA ARG A 66 10.83 0.20 -12.50
C ARG A 66 10.40 0.31 -13.97
N ASN A 67 9.11 0.21 -14.25
CA ASN A 67 8.51 0.37 -15.58
C ASN A 67 8.06 1.80 -15.88
N ARG A 68 8.17 2.75 -14.95
CA ARG A 68 7.82 4.15 -15.19
C ARG A 68 9.05 4.89 -15.73
N SER A 69 9.56 4.43 -16.87
CA SER A 69 10.25 5.34 -17.78
C SER A 69 9.26 6.43 -18.11
N VAL A 70 9.54 7.64 -17.63
CA VAL A 70 8.74 8.84 -17.87
C VAL A 70 8.87 9.19 -19.35
N SER A 71 8.13 8.49 -20.19
CA SER A 71 7.67 9.02 -21.46
C SER A 71 6.74 10.18 -21.09
N LYS A 72 7.12 11.41 -21.46
CA LYS A 72 6.24 12.59 -21.41
C LYS A 72 5.07 12.47 -22.42
N ALA A 73 4.52 11.28 -22.62
CA ALA A 73 3.29 11.06 -23.34
C ALA A 73 2.21 10.89 -22.27
N VAL A 74 1.34 11.90 -22.17
CA VAL A 74 0.34 12.04 -21.10
C VAL A 74 -0.64 10.87 -21.06
N LEU A 75 -0.79 10.07 -22.12
CA LEU A 75 -1.56 8.83 -22.12
C LEU A 75 -1.29 8.06 -23.42
N GLU A 76 -0.59 6.91 -23.35
CA GLU A 76 -0.60 5.92 -24.44
C GLU A 76 -1.56 4.80 -24.05
N LEU A 77 -2.76 4.81 -24.64
CA LEU A 77 -3.78 3.78 -24.45
C LEU A 77 -3.66 2.79 -25.62
N SER A 78 -3.24 1.55 -25.36
CA SER A 78 -3.34 0.46 -26.34
C SER A 78 -4.80 0.00 -26.48
N ASP A 79 -5.25 -0.24 -27.73
CA ASP A 79 -6.65 -0.51 -28.09
C ASP A 79 -7.30 -1.68 -27.32
N GLU A 80 -6.51 -2.62 -26.80
CA GLU A 80 -7.05 -3.85 -26.20
C GLU A 80 -7.52 -3.69 -24.73
N ARG A 81 -7.15 -2.61 -24.01
CA ARG A 81 -7.51 -2.40 -22.58
C ARG A 81 -7.62 -0.91 -22.19
N SER A 82 -8.21 -0.09 -23.05
CA SER A 82 -8.19 1.38 -22.94
C SER A 82 -8.71 1.94 -21.61
N LEU A 83 -9.84 1.44 -21.08
CA LEU A 83 -10.40 1.96 -19.81
C LEU A 83 -9.60 1.52 -18.57
N THR A 84 -9.16 0.26 -18.52
CA THR A 84 -8.39 -0.24 -17.37
C THR A 84 -7.01 0.42 -17.32
N GLY A 85 -6.39 0.61 -18.49
CA GLY A 85 -5.14 1.37 -18.60
C GLY A 85 -5.29 2.83 -18.16
N LEU A 86 -6.36 3.50 -18.60
CA LEU A 86 -6.69 4.86 -18.16
C LEU A 86 -6.85 4.96 -16.64
N LEU A 87 -7.62 4.06 -16.02
CA LEU A 87 -7.83 4.06 -14.56
C LEU A 87 -6.53 3.78 -13.80
N GLY A 88 -5.64 2.94 -14.33
CA GLY A 88 -4.31 2.71 -13.76
C GLY A 88 -3.43 3.96 -13.83
N ALA A 89 -3.43 4.67 -14.97
CA ALA A 89 -2.65 5.89 -15.16
C ALA A 89 -3.11 7.05 -14.25
N LEU A 90 -4.39 7.06 -13.86
CA LEU A 90 -4.97 8.09 -13.00
C LEU A 90 -4.70 7.87 -11.50
N ARG A 91 -4.00 6.81 -11.09
CA ARG A 91 -3.69 6.55 -9.67
C ARG A 91 -2.97 7.73 -9.03
N GLY A 92 -3.47 8.19 -7.89
CA GLY A 92 -2.99 9.36 -7.15
C GLY A 92 -3.50 10.71 -7.69
N GLN A 93 -4.31 10.71 -8.76
CA GLN A 93 -4.96 11.92 -9.26
C GLN A 93 -6.34 12.10 -8.63
N ARG A 94 -6.73 13.35 -8.39
CA ARG A 94 -8.12 13.69 -8.05
C ARG A 94 -8.98 13.63 -9.30
N VAL A 95 -10.03 12.83 -9.24
CA VAL A 95 -10.98 12.66 -10.34
C VAL A 95 -12.40 12.91 -9.84
N LYS A 96 -13.27 13.34 -10.76
CA LYS A 96 -14.71 13.38 -10.56
C LYS A 96 -15.32 12.24 -11.37
N VAL A 97 -16.03 11.33 -10.70
CA VAL A 97 -16.76 10.23 -11.31
C VAL A 97 -18.25 10.54 -11.26
N GLU A 98 -18.95 10.36 -12.37
CA GLU A 98 -20.41 10.43 -12.45
C GLU A 98 -20.92 9.04 -12.79
N ALA A 99 -21.69 8.44 -11.88
CA ALA A 99 -22.21 7.08 -12.02
C ALA A 99 -23.61 7.00 -11.43
N ALA A 100 -24.54 6.34 -12.12
CA ALA A 100 -25.91 6.14 -11.67
C ALA A 100 -26.64 7.44 -11.19
N GLY A 101 -26.30 8.60 -11.78
CA GLY A 101 -26.88 9.90 -11.43
C GLY A 101 -26.25 10.58 -10.21
N GLU A 102 -25.26 9.94 -9.57
CA GLU A 102 -24.51 10.47 -8.45
C GLU A 102 -23.11 10.90 -8.89
N SER A 103 -22.55 11.89 -8.19
CA SER A 103 -21.20 12.39 -8.47
C SER A 103 -20.29 12.29 -7.26
N PHE A 104 -19.10 11.74 -7.49
CA PHE A 104 -18.08 11.51 -6.47
C PHE A 104 -16.78 12.19 -6.89
N ALA A 105 -16.20 12.99 -6.00
CA ALA A 105 -14.87 13.57 -6.19
C ALA A 105 -13.91 12.94 -5.17
N ALA A 106 -12.91 12.22 -5.67
CA ALA A 106 -11.97 11.47 -4.84
C ALA A 106 -10.61 11.32 -5.51
N GLU A 107 -9.61 10.92 -4.74
CA GLU A 107 -8.31 10.50 -5.26
C GLU A 107 -8.35 9.02 -5.68
N VAL A 108 -7.79 8.70 -6.84
CA VAL A 108 -7.77 7.31 -7.34
C VAL A 108 -6.73 6.50 -6.59
N LEU A 109 -7.16 5.53 -5.80
CA LEU A 109 -6.26 4.58 -5.14
C LEU A 109 -5.91 3.37 -6.02
N GLY A 110 -6.84 2.96 -6.89
CA GLY A 110 -6.72 1.83 -7.81
C GLY A 110 -8.08 1.46 -8.43
N GLY A 111 -8.08 0.59 -9.45
CA GLY A 111 -9.29 0.10 -10.10
C GLY A 111 -9.24 -1.42 -10.30
N VAL A 112 -10.38 -2.09 -10.11
CA VAL A 112 -10.55 -3.53 -10.30
C VAL A 112 -11.74 -3.75 -11.23
N LEU A 113 -11.57 -4.59 -12.25
CA LEU A 113 -12.70 -5.04 -13.08
C LEU A 113 -13.43 -6.14 -12.31
N VAL A 114 -14.72 -5.95 -12.11
CA VAL A 114 -15.60 -6.90 -11.43
C VAL A 114 -16.64 -7.36 -12.43
N GLU A 115 -16.79 -8.67 -12.62
CA GLU A 115 -17.87 -9.22 -13.44
C GLU A 115 -19.23 -8.96 -12.76
N GLU A 116 -20.25 -8.66 -13.56
CA GLU A 116 -21.57 -8.23 -13.09
C GLU A 116 -22.21 -9.19 -12.06
N LYS A 117 -21.94 -10.50 -12.17
CA LYS A 117 -22.38 -11.53 -11.21
C LYS A 117 -21.81 -11.39 -9.79
N GLN A 118 -20.72 -10.65 -9.60
CA GLN A 118 -20.08 -10.49 -8.27
C GLN A 118 -20.58 -9.26 -7.52
N LEU A 119 -21.28 -8.32 -8.19
CA LEU A 119 -21.82 -7.11 -7.57
C LEU A 119 -23.03 -7.39 -6.67
N GLU A 120 -23.77 -8.48 -6.91
CA GLU A 120 -24.92 -8.87 -6.08
C GLU A 120 -24.54 -9.34 -4.67
N ARG A 121 -23.26 -9.61 -4.42
CA ARG A 121 -22.78 -10.18 -3.15
C ARG A 121 -22.26 -9.14 -2.14
N VAL A 122 -22.24 -7.87 -2.55
CA VAL A 122 -21.73 -6.73 -1.75
C VAL A 122 -22.83 -5.70 -1.43
N ARG A 123 -24.09 -6.00 -1.79
CA ARG A 123 -25.25 -5.15 -1.50
C ARG A 123 -25.98 -5.58 -0.24
#